data_AF-A0AAD8DRM7-F1
#
_entry.id   AF-A0AAD8DRM7-F1
#
_cell.length_a   1.000
_cell.length_b   1.000
_cell.length_c   1.000
_cell.angle_alpha   90.00
_cell.angle_beta   90.00
_cell.angle_gamma   90.00
#
_symmetry.space_group_name_H-M   'P 1'
#
loop_
_entity.id
_entity.type
_entity.pdbx_description
1 polymer ?
#
loop_
_entity_poly.entity_id
_entity_poly.type
_entity_poly.pdbx_seq_one_letter_code
_entity_poly.pdbx_strand_id
1 'polypeptide(L)'
;MVLGRVQFAFCGLLVFQTIFHCDGQLVAHKSYDPMSPLPFPTCRADNIDCLRRSLRTFFFLMDGGYFGMQPIDPTIINSVALSLPEQQTSFLLRRVNVTGARWTKLVGRRFDLENGKNGVIFSSDLHLSGQISMEVAGRKEPHNAYITMDIQGAESNITYAGMIHRGIDNEDYIVIGPERIAVRNMRIPSYFLQPNSEDSYIIDDALQQKQSILDHFSNEIMAALMHSIVDNFRMFSAKVPIKHYYKYYEK
;
A
#
# COMPACT_ATOMS: atom_id res chain seq x y z
N MET A 1 33.25 -4.73 53.92
CA MET A 1 32.41 -3.56 53.59
C MET A 1 32.91 -2.82 52.32
N VAL A 2 33.30 -3.56 51.27
CA VAL A 2 33.83 -2.96 50.01
C VAL A 2 33.08 -3.48 48.78
N LEU A 3 32.51 -4.69 48.81
CA LEU A 3 31.73 -5.25 47.70
C LEU A 3 30.41 -4.53 47.41
N GLY A 4 29.71 -4.05 48.45
CA GLY A 4 28.40 -3.38 48.29
C GLY A 4 28.48 -1.99 47.62
N ARG A 5 29.62 -1.31 47.71
CA ARG A 5 29.81 0.01 47.06
C ARG A 5 30.10 -0.11 45.56
N VAL A 6 30.69 -1.22 45.12
CA VAL A 6 30.98 -1.48 43.70
C VAL A 6 29.72 -1.84 42.94
N GLN A 7 28.78 -2.60 43.55
CA GLN A 7 27.50 -2.93 42.93
C GLN A 7 26.58 -1.71 42.74
N PHE A 8 26.58 -0.77 43.69
CA PHE A 8 25.80 0.48 43.54
C PHE A 8 26.36 1.40 42.44
N ALA A 9 27.69 1.48 42.29
CA ALA A 9 28.32 2.24 41.21
C ALA A 9 28.01 1.63 39.83
N PHE A 10 27.99 0.30 39.73
CA PHE A 10 27.67 -0.40 38.48
C PHE A 10 26.21 -0.25 38.07
N CYS A 11 25.26 -0.30 39.02
CA CYS A 11 23.86 -0.01 38.74
C CYS A 11 23.63 1.45 38.36
N GLY A 12 24.31 2.40 39.00
CA GLY A 12 24.23 3.83 38.64
C GLY A 12 24.73 4.11 37.22
N LEU A 13 25.84 3.48 36.81
CA LEU A 13 26.39 3.58 35.46
C LEU A 13 25.49 2.95 34.39
N LEU A 14 24.86 1.81 34.68
CA LEU A 14 23.91 1.16 33.78
C LEU A 14 22.60 1.96 33.61
N VAL A 15 22.10 2.59 34.67
CA VAL A 15 20.91 3.46 34.60
C VAL A 15 21.24 4.76 33.87
N PHE A 16 22.44 5.33 34.05
CA PHE A 16 22.85 6.49 33.28
C PHE A 16 23.09 6.16 31.79
N GLN A 17 23.62 4.98 31.46
CA GLN A 17 23.74 4.55 30.06
C GLN A 17 22.38 4.31 29.39
N THR A 18 21.37 3.78 30.09
CA THR A 18 20.03 3.62 29.51
C THR A 18 19.29 4.95 29.37
N ILE A 19 19.47 5.90 30.31
CA ILE A 19 18.88 7.24 30.17
C ILE A 19 19.56 8.01 29.03
N PHE A 20 20.89 8.00 28.93
CA PHE A 20 21.60 8.71 27.85
C PHE A 20 21.50 8.03 26.47
N HIS A 21 21.19 6.74 26.37
CA HIS A 21 20.85 6.12 25.07
C HIS A 21 19.41 6.36 24.62
N CYS A 22 18.50 6.72 25.54
CA CYS A 22 17.16 7.18 25.17
C CYS A 22 17.10 8.68 24.82
N ASP A 23 18.10 9.48 25.20
CA ASP A 23 18.20 10.90 24.84
C ASP A 23 18.73 11.16 23.41
N GLY A 24 19.17 10.12 22.70
CA GLY A 24 19.60 10.21 21.30
C GLY A 24 18.47 10.47 20.29
N GLN A 25 17.21 10.54 20.73
CA GLN A 25 16.04 10.67 19.86
C GLN A 25 15.17 11.92 20.11
N LEU A 26 15.54 12.81 21.03
CA LEU A 26 14.66 13.93 21.43
C LEU A 26 15.20 15.35 21.18
N VAL A 27 16.41 15.54 20.66
CA VAL A 27 16.86 16.88 20.24
C VAL A 27 17.62 16.81 18.91
N ALA A 28 16.95 16.33 17.86
CA ALA A 28 17.24 16.87 16.54
C ALA A 28 16.52 18.22 16.48
N HIS A 29 17.22 19.31 16.77
CA HIS A 29 16.88 20.63 16.25
C HIS A 29 16.83 20.49 14.72
N LYS A 30 15.67 20.11 14.18
CA LYS A 30 15.40 20.26 12.76
C LYS A 30 15.53 21.75 12.51
N SER A 31 16.57 22.14 11.77
CA SER A 31 16.55 23.41 11.06
C SER A 31 15.20 23.47 10.35
N TYR A 32 14.43 24.52 10.63
CA TYR A 32 13.27 24.85 9.83
C TYR A 32 13.79 25.27 8.45
N ASP A 33 14.17 24.29 7.63
CA ASP A 33 14.20 24.52 6.20
C ASP A 33 12.74 24.65 5.78
N PRO A 34 12.32 25.82 5.27
CA PRO A 34 10.95 26.01 4.83
C PRO A 34 10.68 24.94 3.77
N MET A 35 9.66 24.10 4.03
CA MET A 35 9.29 23.03 3.12
C MET A 35 9.04 23.61 1.74
N SER A 36 9.76 23.09 0.74
CA SER A 36 9.53 23.46 -0.66
C SER A 36 8.04 23.30 -0.98
N PRO A 37 7.42 24.27 -1.68
CA PRO A 37 6.01 24.21 -1.97
C PRO A 37 5.69 22.92 -2.73
N LEU A 38 4.63 22.25 -2.31
CA LEU A 38 4.18 21.04 -2.98
C LEU A 38 3.73 21.39 -4.41
N PRO A 39 3.95 20.50 -5.39
CA PRO A 39 3.61 20.73 -6.79
C PRO A 39 2.10 20.63 -7.08
N PHE A 40 1.24 20.71 -6.07
CA PHE A 40 -0.22 20.66 -6.23
C PHE A 40 -0.93 21.63 -5.30
N PRO A 41 -2.11 22.14 -5.70
CA PRO A 41 -2.85 23.13 -4.92
C PRO A 41 -3.49 22.50 -3.69
N THR A 42 -3.77 23.35 -2.69
CA THR A 42 -4.62 22.99 -1.57
C THR A 42 -6.07 22.84 -2.04
N CYS A 43 -6.70 21.74 -1.65
CA CYS A 43 -8.07 21.43 -2.05
C CYS A 43 -9.01 21.44 -0.85
N ARG A 44 -10.27 21.79 -1.06
CA ARG A 44 -11.29 21.45 -0.07
C ARG A 44 -11.47 19.92 -0.03
N ALA A 45 -11.77 19.40 1.15
CA ALA A 45 -11.94 17.98 1.40
C ALA A 45 -13.08 17.34 0.57
N ASP A 46 -14.12 18.12 0.25
CA ASP A 46 -15.30 17.72 -0.53
C ASP A 46 -15.15 17.93 -2.05
N ASN A 47 -14.14 18.69 -2.50
CA ASN A 47 -13.91 18.96 -3.92
C ASN A 47 -13.14 17.82 -4.58
N ILE A 48 -13.86 16.78 -5.01
CA ILE A 48 -13.29 15.58 -5.64
C ILE A 48 -12.48 15.91 -6.90
N ASP A 49 -12.88 16.88 -7.71
CA ASP A 49 -12.15 17.23 -8.95
C ASP A 49 -10.78 17.85 -8.67
N CYS A 50 -10.71 18.73 -7.67
CA CYS A 50 -9.44 19.28 -7.18
C CYS A 50 -8.55 18.15 -6.64
N LEU A 51 -9.10 17.31 -5.77
CA LEU A 51 -8.36 16.20 -5.17
C LEU A 51 -7.86 15.20 -6.21
N ARG A 52 -8.67 14.89 -7.24
CA ARG A 52 -8.27 14.01 -8.34
C ARG A 52 -7.08 14.55 -9.12
N ARG A 53 -6.99 15.87 -9.32
CA ARG A 53 -5.83 16.52 -9.95
C ARG A 53 -4.59 16.44 -9.05
N SER A 54 -4.74 16.77 -7.77
CA SER A 54 -3.64 16.69 -6.80
C SER A 54 -3.13 15.25 -6.62
N LEU A 55 -4.01 14.26 -6.67
CA LEU A 55 -3.65 12.84 -6.55
C LEU A 55 -2.73 12.39 -7.69
N ARG A 56 -2.96 12.86 -8.92
CA ARG A 56 -2.07 12.56 -10.05
C ARG A 56 -0.64 13.03 -9.76
N THR A 57 -0.50 14.26 -9.28
CA THR A 57 0.81 14.80 -8.89
C THR A 57 1.39 14.05 -7.68
N PHE A 58 0.55 13.64 -6.74
CA PHE A 58 0.98 12.89 -5.57
C PHE A 58 1.56 11.52 -5.95
N PHE A 59 1.01 10.83 -6.95
CA PHE A 59 1.60 9.59 -7.46
C PHE A 59 3.00 9.80 -8.05
N PHE A 60 3.26 10.92 -8.73
CA PHE A 60 4.63 11.25 -9.15
C PHE A 60 5.59 11.48 -7.97
N LEU A 61 5.10 12.03 -6.85
CA LEU A 61 5.92 12.16 -5.64
C LEU A 61 6.22 10.81 -5.00
N MET A 62 5.26 9.88 -4.98
CA MET A 62 5.48 8.51 -4.50
C MET A 62 6.56 7.81 -5.33
N ASP A 63 6.43 7.86 -6.66
CA ASP A 63 7.38 7.23 -7.58
C ASP A 63 8.77 7.86 -7.51
N GLY A 64 8.85 9.17 -7.21
CA GLY A 64 10.10 9.87 -6.95
C GLY A 64 10.73 9.59 -5.58
N GLY A 65 10.11 8.76 -4.74
CA GLY A 65 10.59 8.42 -3.41
C GLY A 65 10.56 9.57 -2.42
N TYR A 66 9.69 10.57 -2.63
CA TYR A 66 9.62 11.76 -1.79
C TYR A 66 9.37 11.37 -0.33
N PHE A 67 10.15 11.92 0.59
CA PHE A 67 10.16 11.54 2.02
C PHE A 67 10.37 10.05 2.34
N GLY A 68 10.96 9.27 1.43
CA GLY A 68 11.20 7.84 1.63
C GLY A 68 10.00 6.95 1.29
N MET A 69 8.99 7.50 0.61
CA MET A 69 7.91 6.72 0.02
C MET A 69 8.46 5.67 -0.94
N GLN A 70 7.77 4.53 -1.06
CA GLN A 70 8.11 3.49 -2.01
C GLN A 70 7.45 3.79 -3.37
N PRO A 71 8.13 3.51 -4.50
CA PRO A 71 7.50 3.62 -5.80
C PRO A 71 6.33 2.63 -5.90
N ILE A 72 5.26 3.03 -6.58
CA ILE A 72 4.06 2.21 -6.74
C ILE A 72 3.86 1.76 -8.19
N ASP A 73 4.58 2.37 -9.15
CA ASP A 73 4.48 2.05 -10.57
C ASP A 73 5.86 2.16 -11.27
N PRO A 74 6.52 1.02 -11.60
CA PRO A 74 6.07 -0.34 -11.34
C PRO A 74 6.18 -0.72 -9.86
N THR A 75 5.33 -1.66 -9.40
CA THR A 75 5.49 -2.33 -8.11
C THR A 75 5.59 -3.84 -8.31
N ILE A 76 6.41 -4.51 -7.47
CA ILE A 76 6.62 -5.96 -7.55
C ILE A 76 5.96 -6.62 -6.34
N ILE A 77 4.97 -7.46 -6.61
CA ILE A 77 4.36 -8.33 -5.61
C ILE A 77 5.08 -9.67 -5.65
N ASN A 78 5.73 -10.02 -4.53
CA ASN A 78 6.61 -11.20 -4.46
C ASN A 78 5.87 -12.50 -4.75
N SER A 79 4.70 -12.69 -4.16
CA SER A 79 3.90 -13.89 -4.39
C SER A 79 2.43 -13.72 -4.00
N VAL A 80 1.55 -14.38 -4.75
CA VAL A 80 0.14 -14.58 -4.39
C VAL A 80 -0.19 -16.04 -4.57
N ALA A 81 -0.70 -16.69 -3.53
CA ALA A 81 -0.97 -18.13 -3.51
C ALA A 81 -2.47 -18.39 -3.34
N LEU A 82 -2.99 -19.36 -4.08
CA LEU A 82 -4.36 -19.85 -3.95
C LEU A 82 -4.34 -21.37 -3.90
N SER A 83 -4.96 -21.94 -2.88
CA SER A 83 -5.12 -23.39 -2.75
C SER A 83 -6.57 -23.78 -3.00
N LEU A 84 -6.78 -24.84 -3.77
CA LEU A 84 -8.09 -25.42 -4.10
C LEU A 84 -8.12 -26.89 -3.63
N PRO A 85 -8.32 -27.14 -2.32
CA PRO A 85 -8.21 -28.48 -1.74
C PRO A 85 -9.14 -29.51 -2.38
N GLU A 86 -10.35 -29.09 -2.76
CA GLU A 86 -11.35 -29.96 -3.42
C GLU A 86 -10.87 -30.52 -4.75
N GLN A 87 -10.02 -29.77 -5.46
CA GLN A 87 -9.42 -30.19 -6.72
C GLN A 87 -8.00 -30.73 -6.53
N GLN A 88 -7.51 -30.74 -5.29
CA GLN A 88 -6.14 -31.09 -4.95
C GLN A 88 -5.11 -30.30 -5.77
N THR A 89 -5.43 -29.05 -6.10
CA THR A 89 -4.57 -28.15 -6.86
C THR A 89 -4.24 -26.89 -6.07
N SER A 90 -3.11 -26.28 -6.38
CA SER A 90 -2.77 -24.94 -5.90
C SER A 90 -2.14 -24.14 -7.03
N PHE A 91 -2.30 -22.83 -6.96
CA PHE A 91 -1.74 -21.87 -7.90
C PHE A 91 -0.88 -20.88 -7.14
N LEU A 92 0.24 -20.51 -7.74
CA LEU A 92 1.17 -19.58 -7.18
C LEU A 92 1.64 -18.61 -8.25
N LEU A 93 1.31 -17.34 -8.07
CA LEU A 93 1.91 -16.24 -8.81
C LEU A 93 3.18 -15.80 -8.09
N ARG A 94 4.27 -15.57 -8.83
CA ARG A 94 5.55 -15.08 -8.31
C ARG A 94 6.06 -13.90 -9.10
N ARG A 95 6.71 -12.98 -8.38
CA ARG A 95 7.38 -11.79 -8.94
C ARG A 95 6.46 -11.04 -9.91
N VAL A 96 5.24 -10.77 -9.45
CA VAL A 96 4.23 -10.09 -10.26
C VAL A 96 4.61 -8.63 -10.37
N ASN A 97 5.03 -8.21 -11.55
CA ASN A 97 5.26 -6.83 -11.90
C ASN A 97 3.92 -6.18 -12.25
N VAL A 98 3.54 -5.17 -11.47
CA VAL A 98 2.29 -4.43 -11.60
C VAL A 98 2.60 -3.04 -12.12
N THR A 99 1.90 -2.64 -13.17
CA THR A 99 1.99 -1.32 -13.79
C THR A 99 0.60 -0.71 -13.95
N GLY A 100 0.53 0.62 -14.09
CA GLY A 100 -0.71 1.36 -14.28
C GLY A 100 -1.28 1.97 -13.00
N ALA A 101 -0.70 1.65 -11.83
CA ALA A 101 -1.10 2.20 -10.54
C ALA A 101 -1.01 3.74 -10.47
N ARG A 102 -0.09 4.35 -11.23
CA ARG A 102 0.03 5.83 -11.33
C ARG A 102 -1.25 6.48 -11.86
N TRP A 103 -2.04 5.75 -12.64
CA TRP A 103 -3.25 6.25 -13.30
C TRP A 103 -4.53 5.99 -12.50
N THR A 104 -4.41 5.47 -11.27
CA THR A 104 -5.52 5.28 -10.36
C THR A 104 -6.31 6.59 -10.15
N LYS A 105 -7.63 6.49 -10.26
CA LYS A 105 -8.55 7.63 -10.23
C LYS A 105 -9.31 7.67 -8.91
N LEU A 106 -9.35 8.85 -8.28
CA LEU A 106 -10.29 9.11 -7.19
C LEU A 106 -11.72 9.15 -7.73
N VAL A 107 -12.53 8.17 -7.30
CA VAL A 107 -13.96 8.09 -7.62
C VAL A 107 -14.77 8.86 -6.59
N GLY A 108 -14.49 8.63 -5.31
CA GLY A 108 -15.24 9.25 -4.23
C GLY A 108 -14.49 9.29 -2.92
N ARG A 109 -14.96 10.16 -2.04
CA ARG A 109 -14.46 10.30 -0.68
C ARG A 109 -15.60 10.54 0.28
N ARG A 110 -15.52 9.94 1.46
CA ARG A 110 -16.49 10.07 2.54
C ARG A 110 -15.73 10.35 3.83
N PHE A 111 -16.18 11.35 4.57
CA PHE A 111 -15.71 11.62 5.93
C PHE A 111 -16.79 11.18 6.91
N ASP A 112 -16.39 10.98 8.16
CA ASP A 112 -17.30 10.73 9.28
C ASP A 112 -18.32 9.61 9.03
N LEU A 113 -17.85 8.51 8.43
CA LEU A 113 -18.60 7.26 8.38
C LEU A 113 -18.92 6.80 9.81
N GLU A 114 -19.97 6.00 9.98
CA GLU A 114 -20.33 5.40 11.26
C GLU A 114 -19.09 4.86 11.99
N ASN A 115 -18.92 5.25 13.26
CA ASN A 115 -17.74 5.02 14.10
C ASN A 115 -16.52 5.94 13.83
N GLY A 116 -16.69 7.10 13.21
CA GLY A 116 -15.62 8.10 13.03
C GLY A 116 -14.56 7.68 12.02
N LYS A 117 -14.93 6.84 11.05
CA LYS A 117 -14.02 6.35 9.99
C LYS A 117 -14.10 7.23 8.76
N ASN A 118 -13.02 7.28 8.00
CA ASN A 118 -12.97 7.91 6.69
C ASN A 118 -12.95 6.84 5.60
N GLY A 119 -13.48 7.19 4.42
CA GLY A 119 -13.57 6.31 3.27
C GLY A 119 -13.06 6.97 1.99
N VAL A 120 -12.32 6.23 1.18
CA VAL A 120 -11.86 6.65 -0.14
C VAL A 120 -12.13 5.52 -1.13
N ILE A 121 -12.68 5.87 -2.29
CA ILE A 121 -12.94 4.92 -3.37
C ILE A 121 -12.05 5.29 -4.55
N PHE A 122 -11.25 4.34 -4.98
CA PHE A 122 -10.43 4.44 -6.18
C PHE A 122 -10.93 3.50 -7.27
N SER A 123 -10.65 3.86 -8.52
CA SER A 123 -10.80 2.98 -9.68
C SER A 123 -9.46 2.91 -10.41
N SER A 124 -9.03 1.69 -10.71
CA SER A 124 -7.71 1.40 -11.28
C SER A 124 -7.83 0.46 -12.47
N ASP A 125 -7.02 0.75 -13.48
CA ASP A 125 -6.72 -0.14 -14.60
C ASP A 125 -5.26 -0.57 -14.45
N LEU A 126 -5.02 -1.87 -14.28
CA LEU A 126 -3.69 -2.42 -14.00
C LEU A 126 -3.27 -3.43 -15.05
N HIS A 127 -1.99 -3.40 -15.39
CA HIS A 127 -1.35 -4.40 -16.23
C HIS A 127 -0.32 -5.18 -15.41
N LEU A 128 -0.39 -6.50 -15.50
CA LEU A 128 0.34 -7.44 -14.66
C LEU A 128 1.14 -8.40 -15.52
N SER A 129 2.36 -8.69 -15.09
CA SER A 129 3.19 -9.74 -15.67
C SER A 129 3.92 -10.51 -14.58
N GLY A 130 3.98 -11.84 -14.66
CA GLY A 130 4.63 -12.65 -13.65
C GLY A 130 4.74 -14.12 -14.03
N GLN A 131 5.32 -14.92 -13.14
CA GLN A 131 5.34 -16.37 -13.29
C GLN A 131 4.10 -16.97 -12.60
N ILE A 132 3.42 -17.89 -13.25
CA ILE A 132 2.37 -18.73 -12.68
C ILE A 132 2.85 -20.17 -12.59
N SER A 133 2.66 -20.78 -11.42
CA SER A 133 2.91 -22.20 -11.18
C SER A 133 1.62 -22.85 -10.71
N MET A 134 1.26 -23.99 -11.29
CA MET A 134 0.16 -24.82 -10.85
C MET A 134 0.70 -26.16 -10.32
N GLU A 135 0.43 -26.45 -9.06
CA GLU A 135 0.72 -27.73 -8.44
C GLU A 135 -0.54 -28.59 -8.41
N VAL A 136 -0.36 -29.88 -8.69
CA VAL A 136 -1.43 -30.88 -8.67
C VAL A 136 -0.95 -32.03 -7.79
N ALA A 137 -1.79 -32.48 -6.85
CA ALA A 137 -1.42 -33.58 -5.97
C ALA A 137 -1.07 -34.85 -6.75
N GLY A 138 -0.02 -35.54 -6.31
CA GLY A 138 0.48 -36.75 -6.96
C GLY A 138 1.43 -36.51 -8.13
N ARG A 139 1.56 -35.29 -8.64
CA ARG A 139 2.59 -34.92 -9.63
C ARG A 139 3.84 -34.40 -8.91
N LYS A 140 5.02 -34.84 -9.35
CA LYS A 140 6.32 -34.43 -8.75
C LYS A 140 6.72 -33.00 -9.13
N GLU A 141 6.39 -32.56 -10.35
CA GLU A 141 6.80 -31.26 -10.88
C GLU A 141 5.57 -30.38 -11.18
N PRO A 142 5.56 -29.11 -10.75
CA PRO A 142 4.48 -28.18 -11.09
C PRO A 142 4.47 -27.85 -12.57
N HIS A 143 3.29 -27.52 -13.09
CA HIS A 143 3.17 -26.85 -14.38
C HIS A 143 3.58 -25.39 -14.23
N ASN A 144 4.37 -24.87 -15.16
CA ASN A 144 4.86 -23.49 -15.09
C ASN A 144 4.59 -22.73 -16.39
N ALA A 145 4.17 -21.48 -16.24
CA ALA A 145 4.05 -20.53 -17.34
C ALA A 145 4.36 -19.11 -16.87
N TYR A 146 4.46 -18.20 -17.82
CA TYR A 146 4.38 -16.76 -17.59
C TYR A 146 2.98 -16.29 -17.90
N ILE A 147 2.42 -15.46 -17.04
CA ILE A 147 1.10 -14.87 -17.22
C ILE A 147 1.24 -13.36 -17.39
N THR A 148 0.52 -12.85 -18.38
CA THR A 148 0.20 -11.44 -18.51
C THR A 148 -1.30 -11.29 -18.24
N MET A 149 -1.68 -10.34 -17.39
CA MET A 149 -3.07 -10.15 -16.98
C MET A 149 -3.41 -8.67 -16.94
N ASP A 150 -4.60 -8.30 -17.42
CA ASP A 150 -5.13 -6.94 -17.37
C ASP A 150 -6.37 -6.90 -16.48
N ILE A 151 -6.33 -6.03 -15.48
CA ILE A 151 -7.44 -5.72 -14.59
C ILE A 151 -8.01 -4.38 -15.04
N GLN A 152 -9.29 -4.36 -15.44
CA GLN A 152 -9.94 -3.14 -15.93
C GLN A 152 -11.06 -2.69 -15.00
N GLY A 153 -11.02 -1.40 -14.62
CA GLY A 153 -12.05 -0.74 -13.84
C GLY A 153 -12.26 -1.37 -12.45
N ALA A 154 -11.22 -1.93 -11.85
CA ALA A 154 -11.34 -2.49 -10.51
C ALA A 154 -11.45 -1.35 -9.49
N GLU A 155 -12.47 -1.42 -8.64
CA GLU A 155 -12.70 -0.44 -7.59
C GLU A 155 -12.12 -0.92 -6.27
N SER A 156 -11.44 -0.04 -5.55
CA SER A 156 -10.96 -0.31 -4.20
C SER A 156 -11.57 0.70 -3.23
N ASN A 157 -12.34 0.20 -2.27
CA ASN A 157 -12.90 0.98 -1.18
C ASN A 157 -12.01 0.83 0.06
N ILE A 158 -11.33 1.91 0.42
CA ILE A 158 -10.40 1.98 1.54
C ILE A 158 -11.09 2.71 2.67
N THR A 159 -11.21 2.06 3.83
CA THR A 159 -11.73 2.67 5.05
C THR A 159 -10.65 2.71 6.12
N TYR A 160 -10.47 3.84 6.79
CA TYR A 160 -9.42 4.00 7.81
C TYR A 160 -9.87 4.93 8.93
N ALA A 161 -9.31 4.74 10.13
CA ALA A 161 -9.41 5.72 11.20
C ALA A 161 -8.41 6.85 10.93
N GLY A 162 -8.84 8.10 11.01
CA GLY A 162 -7.98 9.26 10.85
C GLY A 162 -8.09 10.18 12.08
N MET A 163 -6.96 10.62 12.61
CA MET A 163 -6.92 11.59 13.70
C MET A 163 -6.07 12.78 13.31
N ILE A 164 -6.48 13.97 13.74
CA ILE A 164 -5.67 15.17 13.60
C ILE A 164 -4.81 15.31 14.85
N HIS A 165 -3.50 15.47 14.67
CA HIS A 165 -2.55 15.68 15.75
C HIS A 165 -1.79 17.00 15.52
N ARG A 166 -1.67 17.81 16.59
CA ARG A 166 -0.87 19.03 16.57
C ARG A 166 0.58 18.68 16.86
N GLY A 167 1.47 18.97 15.93
CA GLY A 167 2.90 18.76 16.09
C GLY A 167 3.56 19.80 17.02
N ILE A 168 4.83 19.56 17.35
CA ILE A 168 5.67 20.46 18.17
C ILE A 168 5.86 21.82 17.48
N ASP A 169 5.81 21.83 16.16
CA ASP A 169 5.86 22.99 15.29
C ASP A 169 4.58 23.83 15.28
N ASN A 170 3.58 23.47 16.08
CA ASN A 170 2.25 24.05 16.02
C ASN A 170 1.64 23.94 14.62
N GLU A 171 1.83 22.83 13.93
CA GLU A 171 1.12 22.52 12.69
C GLU A 171 0.22 21.30 12.90
N ASP A 172 -0.87 21.18 12.12
CA ASP A 172 -1.73 20.01 12.19
C ASP A 172 -1.31 18.96 11.17
N TYR A 173 -1.30 17.71 11.61
CA TYR A 173 -0.96 16.54 10.82
C TYR A 173 -2.10 15.52 10.86
N ILE A 174 -2.23 14.72 9.79
CA ILE A 174 -3.17 13.60 9.78
C ILE A 174 -2.41 12.33 10.10
N VAL A 175 -2.81 11.69 11.19
CA VAL A 175 -2.37 10.35 11.55
C VAL A 175 -3.39 9.36 10.97
N ILE A 176 -2.94 8.59 9.98
CA ILE A 176 -3.73 7.53 9.35
C ILE A 176 -3.51 6.24 10.14
N GLY A 177 -4.57 5.76 10.80
CA GLY A 177 -4.57 4.49 11.51
C GLY A 177 -4.63 3.28 10.56
N PRO A 178 -4.96 2.09 11.10
CA PRO A 178 -5.15 0.89 10.29
C PRO A 178 -6.30 1.05 9.30
N GLU A 179 -6.07 0.58 8.08
CA GLU A 179 -7.03 0.56 7.00
C GLU A 179 -7.67 -0.83 6.81
N ARG A 180 -8.86 -0.82 6.23
CA ARG A 180 -9.50 -1.99 5.63
C ARG A 180 -9.76 -1.69 4.17
N ILE A 181 -9.31 -2.59 3.31
CA ILE A 181 -9.43 -2.48 1.86
C ILE A 181 -10.43 -3.53 1.38
N ALA A 182 -11.46 -3.07 0.67
CA ALA A 182 -12.42 -3.93 0.00
C ALA A 182 -12.30 -3.71 -1.51
N VAL A 183 -11.90 -4.76 -2.23
CA VAL A 183 -11.77 -4.72 -3.69
C VAL A 183 -13.06 -5.22 -4.32
N ARG A 184 -13.49 -4.56 -5.39
CA ARG A 184 -14.62 -4.94 -6.21
C ARG A 184 -14.20 -4.92 -7.67
N ASN A 185 -14.03 -6.11 -8.24
CA ASN A 185 -13.83 -6.26 -9.67
C ASN A 185 -15.19 -6.16 -10.37
N MET A 186 -15.29 -5.27 -11.37
CA MET A 186 -16.47 -5.19 -12.22
C MET A 186 -16.46 -6.22 -13.35
N ARG A 187 -15.27 -6.74 -13.68
CA ARG A 187 -15.03 -7.66 -14.78
C ARG A 187 -13.96 -8.66 -14.38
N ILE A 188 -14.06 -9.85 -14.93
CA ILE A 188 -13.02 -10.87 -14.80
C ILE A 188 -11.80 -10.39 -15.59
N PRO A 189 -10.58 -10.48 -15.02
CA PRO A 189 -9.38 -10.06 -15.73
C PRO A 189 -9.19 -10.82 -17.05
N SER A 190 -8.74 -10.12 -18.08
CA SER A 190 -8.23 -10.78 -19.28
C SER A 190 -6.81 -11.22 -19.04
N TYR A 191 -6.42 -12.37 -19.60
CA TYR A 191 -5.08 -12.89 -19.41
C TYR A 191 -4.55 -13.58 -20.67
N PHE A 192 -3.24 -13.78 -20.70
CA PHE A 192 -2.51 -14.48 -21.72
C PHE A 192 -1.36 -15.25 -21.08
N LEU A 193 -1.14 -16.50 -21.54
CA LEU A 193 -0.08 -17.38 -21.03
C LEU A 193 1.01 -17.59 -22.07
N GLN A 194 2.26 -17.67 -21.61
CA GLN A 194 3.43 -17.94 -22.44
C GLN A 194 4.40 -18.89 -21.73
N PRO A 195 5.18 -19.71 -22.47
CA PRO A 195 5.10 -19.91 -23.92
C PRO A 195 3.91 -20.81 -24.30
N ASN A 196 3.65 -21.01 -25.60
CA ASN A 196 2.68 -22.00 -26.06
C ASN A 196 3.23 -23.43 -25.84
N SER A 197 3.13 -23.93 -24.61
CA SER A 197 3.59 -25.25 -24.17
C SER A 197 2.44 -26.04 -23.55
N GLU A 198 2.62 -27.36 -23.43
CA GLU A 198 1.67 -28.25 -22.76
C GLU A 198 1.31 -27.75 -21.35
N ASP A 199 2.30 -27.30 -20.58
CA ASP A 199 2.08 -26.71 -19.24
C ASP A 199 1.16 -25.49 -19.29
N SER A 200 1.39 -24.56 -20.23
CA SER A 200 0.54 -23.38 -20.37
C SER A 200 -0.88 -23.76 -20.78
N TYR A 201 -1.07 -24.77 -21.65
CA TYR A 201 -2.41 -25.24 -22.03
C TYR A 201 -3.16 -25.87 -20.85
N ILE A 202 -2.48 -26.64 -20.01
CA ILE A 202 -3.08 -27.24 -18.81
C ILE A 202 -3.47 -26.15 -17.80
N ILE A 203 -2.61 -25.15 -17.60
CA ILE A 203 -2.92 -24.00 -16.74
C ILE A 203 -4.09 -23.21 -17.32
N ASP A 204 -4.12 -22.95 -18.62
CA ASP A 204 -5.21 -22.26 -19.32
C ASP A 204 -6.56 -22.97 -19.10
N ASP A 205 -6.61 -24.28 -19.33
CA ASP A 205 -7.81 -25.09 -19.10
C ASP A 205 -8.32 -24.96 -17.65
N ALA A 206 -7.42 -25.05 -16.67
CA ALA A 206 -7.78 -24.91 -15.26
C ALA A 206 -8.30 -23.50 -14.91
N LEU A 207 -7.70 -22.45 -15.47
CA LEU A 207 -8.14 -21.06 -15.27
C LEU A 207 -9.49 -20.79 -15.95
N GLN A 208 -9.73 -21.37 -17.13
CA GLN A 208 -11.02 -21.27 -17.83
C GLN A 208 -12.14 -22.00 -17.10
N GLN A 209 -11.86 -23.19 -16.56
CA GLN A 209 -12.82 -23.94 -15.75
C GLN A 209 -13.20 -23.23 -14.45
N LYS A 210 -12.27 -22.45 -13.86
CA LYS A 210 -12.48 -21.81 -12.57
C LYS A 210 -12.00 -20.36 -12.55
N GLN A 211 -12.82 -19.48 -13.15
CA GLN A 211 -12.54 -18.05 -13.25
C GLN A 211 -12.39 -17.34 -11.90
N SER A 212 -12.88 -17.92 -10.80
CA SER A 212 -12.65 -17.38 -9.45
C SER A 212 -11.18 -17.34 -9.04
N ILE A 213 -10.30 -18.13 -9.69
CA ILE A 213 -8.85 -18.05 -9.50
C ILE A 213 -8.33 -16.67 -9.92
N LEU A 214 -8.74 -16.21 -11.11
CA LEU A 214 -8.34 -14.92 -11.65
C LEU A 214 -8.91 -13.76 -10.82
N ASP A 215 -10.17 -13.86 -10.38
CA ASP A 215 -10.78 -12.86 -9.51
C ASP A 215 -10.05 -12.76 -8.16
N HIS A 216 -9.70 -13.91 -7.56
CA HIS A 216 -8.92 -13.93 -6.33
C HIS A 216 -7.54 -13.28 -6.51
N PHE A 217 -6.80 -13.64 -7.56
CA PHE A 217 -5.52 -13.00 -7.85
C PHE A 217 -5.64 -11.49 -8.06
N SER A 218 -6.65 -11.04 -8.80
CA SER A 218 -6.94 -9.63 -8.99
C SER A 218 -7.20 -8.91 -7.66
N ASN A 219 -8.02 -9.51 -6.79
CA ASN A 219 -8.35 -8.95 -5.48
C ASN A 219 -7.13 -8.82 -4.57
N GLU A 220 -6.32 -9.88 -4.45
CA GLU A 220 -5.12 -9.87 -3.60
C GLU A 220 -4.06 -8.90 -4.12
N ILE A 221 -3.84 -8.86 -5.44
CA ILE A 221 -2.90 -7.93 -6.08
C ILE A 221 -3.33 -6.48 -5.86
N MET A 222 -4.62 -6.19 -6.07
CA MET A 222 -5.16 -4.85 -5.86
C MET A 222 -5.08 -4.45 -4.39
N ALA A 223 -5.39 -5.35 -3.46
CA ALA A 223 -5.29 -5.09 -2.03
C ALA A 223 -3.83 -4.77 -1.63
N ALA A 224 -2.86 -5.59 -2.07
CA ALA A 224 -1.44 -5.37 -1.80
C ALA A 224 -0.93 -4.02 -2.35
N LEU A 225 -1.33 -3.66 -3.57
CA LEU A 225 -1.03 -2.35 -4.15
C LEU A 225 -1.61 -1.21 -3.30
N MET A 226 -2.89 -1.32 -2.91
CA MET A 226 -3.57 -0.29 -2.14
C MET A 226 -3.00 -0.13 -0.73
N HIS A 227 -2.55 -1.22 -0.10
CA HIS A 227 -1.77 -1.14 1.15
C HIS A 227 -0.52 -0.28 0.96
N SER A 228 0.25 -0.52 -0.11
CA SER A 228 1.46 0.26 -0.42
C SER A 228 1.15 1.76 -0.63
N ILE A 229 0.06 2.07 -1.32
CA ILE A 229 -0.40 3.46 -1.53
C ILE A 229 -0.79 4.12 -0.19
N VAL A 230 -1.49 3.41 0.68
CA VAL A 230 -1.90 3.91 2.00
C VAL A 230 -0.68 4.12 2.91
N ASP A 231 0.30 3.22 2.88
CA ASP A 231 1.55 3.34 3.64
C ASP A 231 2.34 4.59 3.22
N ASN A 232 2.46 4.83 1.92
CA ASN A 232 3.05 6.05 1.39
C ASN A 232 2.30 7.30 1.85
N PHE A 233 0.96 7.28 1.78
CA PHE A 233 0.15 8.39 2.24
C PHE A 233 0.31 8.64 3.74
N ARG A 234 0.38 7.58 4.56
CA ARG A 234 0.64 7.66 6.01
C ARG A 234 2.00 8.30 6.29
N MET A 235 3.03 7.93 5.52
CA MET A 235 4.36 8.53 5.64
C MET A 235 4.37 10.01 5.27
N PHE A 236 3.68 10.36 4.19
CA PHE A 236 3.52 11.74 3.74
C PHE A 236 2.76 12.59 4.76
N SER A 237 1.59 12.14 5.23
CA SER A 237 0.70 12.91 6.11
C SER A 237 1.25 13.11 7.52
N ALA A 238 2.18 12.26 7.94
CA ALA A 238 2.91 12.41 9.20
C ALA A 238 4.05 13.44 9.14
N LYS A 239 4.50 13.81 7.94
CA LYS A 239 5.63 14.74 7.72
C LYS A 239 5.21 16.07 7.13
N VAL A 240 4.04 16.12 6.49
CA VAL A 240 3.52 17.32 5.81
C VAL A 240 2.31 17.86 6.55
N PRO A 241 2.32 19.13 6.96
CA PRO A 241 1.15 19.77 7.54
C PRO A 241 -0.07 19.80 6.61
N ILE A 242 -1.25 19.63 7.20
CA ILE A 242 -2.55 19.60 6.52
C ILE A 242 -2.76 20.80 5.60
N LYS A 243 -2.35 21.99 6.06
CA LYS A 243 -2.51 23.25 5.31
C LYS A 243 -1.89 23.25 3.92
N HIS A 244 -0.94 22.36 3.65
CA HIS A 244 -0.27 22.27 2.34
C HIS A 244 -1.05 21.46 1.31
N TYR A 245 -2.08 20.70 1.73
CA TYR A 245 -2.86 19.87 0.81
C TYR A 245 -4.37 19.91 1.05
N TYR A 246 -4.84 20.36 2.21
CA TYR A 246 -6.23 20.73 2.46
C TYR A 246 -6.40 22.20 2.80
N LYS A 247 -7.53 22.77 2.35
CA LYS A 247 -8.04 24.03 2.86
C LYS A 247 -8.84 23.77 4.13
N TYR A 248 -8.50 24.45 5.21
CA TYR A 248 -9.38 24.51 6.38
C TYR A 248 -10.67 25.23 6.01
N TYR A 249 -11.78 24.79 6.58
CA TYR A 249 -12.98 25.61 6.58
C TYR A 249 -12.69 26.81 7.49
N GLU A 250 -12.71 28.01 6.91
CA GLU A 250 -12.90 29.22 7.70
C GLU A 250 -14.29 29.10 8.34
N LYS A 251 -14.33 29.14 9.68
CA LYS A 251 -15.58 29.22 10.43
C LYS A 251 -16.19 30.61 10.30
#